data_AF-A0A7K9KSB0-F1
#
_entry.id   AF-A0A7K9KSB0-F1
#
_cell.length_a   1.000
_cell.length_b   1.000
_cell.length_c   1.000
_cell.angle_alpha   90.00
_cell.angle_beta   90.00
_cell.angle_gamma   90.00
#
_symmetry.space_group_name_H-M   'P 1'
#
loop_
_entity.id
_entity.type
_entity.pdbx_description
1 polymer ?
#
loop_
_entity_poly.entity_id
_entity_poly.type
_entity_poly.pdbx_seq_one_letter_code
_entity_poly.pdbx_strand_id
1 'polypeptide(L)'
;QKLEKQLKYLAFQNPGPQVADFNPETRQQKKKACMSQMKQIFFNESKFIKKYDKHGRLLCNGIDLCDCLEMDCLGCFYPCPKCNSKKCGSECRCNRKWVYDRIETEAGDVISVLPFSVPD
;
A
#
# COMPACT_ATOMS: atom_id res chain seq x y z
N GLN A 1 16.72 11.21 59.94
CA GLN A 1 15.36 11.17 59.35
C GLN A 1 15.02 12.36 58.44
N LYS A 2 14.86 13.61 58.92
CA LYS A 2 14.48 14.77 58.04
C LYS A 2 15.53 15.09 56.97
N LEU A 3 16.81 15.04 57.33
CA LEU A 3 17.94 15.33 56.44
C LEU A 3 18.07 14.30 55.31
N GLU A 4 17.97 13.01 55.63
CA GLU A 4 18.02 11.92 54.64
C GLU A 4 16.88 12.01 53.63
N LYS A 5 15.69 12.42 54.09
CA LYS A 5 14.53 12.63 53.22
C LYS A 5 14.80 13.76 52.22
N GLN A 6 15.41 14.86 52.66
CA GLN A 6 15.78 15.98 51.79
C GLN A 6 16.85 15.58 50.76
N LEU A 7 17.87 14.81 51.18
CA LEU A 7 18.89 14.27 50.27
C LEU A 7 18.30 13.37 49.18
N LYS A 8 17.27 12.57 49.52
CA LYS A 8 16.60 11.69 48.56
C LYS A 8 15.82 12.44 47.46
N TYR A 9 15.31 13.65 47.77
CA TYR A 9 14.65 14.51 46.79
C TYR A 9 15.64 15.30 45.91
N LEU A 10 16.87 15.49 46.37
CA LEU A 10 17.95 16.11 45.58
C LEU A 10 18.65 15.10 44.65
N ALA A 11 18.46 13.80 44.87
CA ALA A 11 18.98 12.76 44.01
C ALA A 11 18.33 12.82 42.62
N PHE A 12 19.15 12.82 41.58
CA PHE A 12 18.70 12.85 40.19
C PHE A 12 18.06 11.51 39.80
N GLN A 13 16.76 11.37 40.08
CA GLN A 13 15.97 10.19 39.72
C GLN A 13 15.60 10.31 38.24
N ASN A 14 16.27 9.52 37.40
CA ASN A 14 16.30 9.54 35.92
C ASN A 14 17.38 10.43 35.27
N PRO A 15 18.66 10.00 35.30
CA PRO A 15 19.76 10.55 34.48
C PRO A 15 19.50 10.66 32.98
N GLY A 16 18.43 10.06 32.47
CA GLY A 16 18.36 9.68 31.07
C GLY A 16 19.43 8.64 30.72
N PRO A 17 19.47 8.17 29.47
CA PRO A 17 20.57 7.33 29.01
C PRO A 17 21.90 8.08 29.19
N GLN A 18 22.91 7.41 29.73
CA GLN A 18 24.25 7.99 29.84
C GLN A 18 24.75 8.36 28.43
N VAL A 19 25.03 9.64 28.20
CA VAL A 19 25.52 10.16 26.91
C VAL A 19 27.05 10.03 26.78
N ALA A 20 27.71 9.35 27.72
CA ALA A 20 29.16 9.15 27.71
C ALA A 20 29.64 8.44 26.42
N ASP A 21 28.81 7.54 25.89
CA ASP A 21 29.07 6.81 24.64
C ASP A 21 28.37 7.45 23.42
N PHE A 22 27.96 8.72 23.52
CA PHE A 22 27.30 9.42 22.41
C PHE A 22 28.30 9.65 21.27
N ASN A 23 28.20 8.80 20.25
CA ASN A 23 28.93 8.96 18.99
C ASN A 23 27.96 9.39 17.86
N PRO A 24 28.04 10.65 17.37
CA PRO A 24 27.21 11.17 16.30
C PRO A 24 27.31 10.37 15.00
N GLU A 25 28.52 9.91 14.66
CA GLU A 25 28.80 9.17 13.42
C GLU A 25 28.15 7.80 13.45
N THR A 26 28.31 7.05 14.54
CA THR A 26 27.66 5.74 14.73
C THR A 26 26.14 5.85 14.67
N ARG A 27 25.57 6.92 15.24
CA ARG A 27 24.13 7.21 15.15
C ARG A 27 23.69 7.48 13.72
N GLN A 28 24.46 8.25 12.96
CA GLN A 28 24.16 8.55 11.56
C GLN A 28 24.28 7.30 10.67
N GLN A 29 25.27 6.45 10.92
CA GLN A 29 25.42 5.15 10.23
C GLN A 29 24.25 4.21 10.52
N LYS A 30 23.85 4.06 11.80
CA LYS A 30 22.66 3.28 12.20
C LYS A 30 21.39 3.80 11.54
N LYS A 31 21.21 5.12 11.47
CA LYS A 31 20.08 5.76 10.75
C LYS A 31 20.10 5.41 9.26
N LYS A 32 21.26 5.50 8.60
CA LYS A 32 21.39 5.15 7.17
C LYS A 32 21.07 3.67 6.92
N ALA A 33 21.58 2.76 7.76
CA ALA A 33 21.32 1.32 7.66
C ALA A 33 19.83 0.97 7.85
N CYS A 34 19.18 1.56 8.85
CA CYS A 34 17.75 1.40 9.08
C CYS A 34 16.93 1.91 7.87
N MET A 35 17.27 3.09 7.33
CA MET A 35 16.60 3.63 6.15
C MET A 35 16.80 2.76 4.90
N SER A 36 17.98 2.18 4.69
CA SER A 36 18.21 1.26 3.57
C SER A 36 17.44 -0.04 3.71
N GLN A 37 17.33 -0.58 4.92
CA GLN A 37 16.54 -1.79 5.20
C GLN A 37 15.05 -1.53 4.95
N MET A 38 14.53 -0.38 5.40
CA MET A 38 13.16 0.03 5.12
C MET A 38 12.92 0.13 3.60
N LYS A 39 13.84 0.78 2.87
CA LYS A 39 13.78 0.93 1.41
C LYS A 39 13.72 -0.44 0.71
N GLN A 40 14.49 -1.43 1.15
CA GLN A 40 14.40 -2.80 0.61
C GLN A 40 13.07 -3.48 0.90
N ILE A 41 12.48 -3.29 2.09
CA ILE A 41 11.15 -3.82 2.43
C ILE A 41 10.09 -3.20 1.51
N PHE A 42 10.11 -1.88 1.30
CA PHE A 42 9.22 -1.19 0.36
C PHE A 42 9.38 -1.66 -1.09
N PHE A 43 10.62 -1.96 -1.53
CA PHE A 43 10.84 -2.55 -2.86
C PHE A 43 10.36 -4.00 -2.96
N ASN A 44 10.45 -4.80 -1.90
CA ASN A 44 9.94 -6.17 -1.96
C ASN A 44 8.41 -6.24 -1.92
N GLU A 45 7.74 -5.34 -1.19
CA GLU A 45 6.27 -5.23 -1.23
C GLU A 45 5.75 -4.71 -2.59
N SER A 46 6.60 -4.03 -3.37
CA SER A 46 6.26 -3.58 -4.72
C SER A 46 6.14 -4.73 -5.75
N LYS A 47 6.47 -5.97 -5.37
CA LYS A 47 6.27 -7.16 -6.22
C LYS A 47 4.81 -7.46 -6.56
N PHE A 48 3.84 -6.89 -5.84
CA PHE A 48 2.46 -6.84 -6.32
C PHE A 48 2.22 -5.52 -7.03
N ILE A 49 2.64 -5.46 -8.29
CA ILE A 49 2.46 -4.30 -9.15
C ILE A 49 0.95 -4.06 -9.26
N LYS A 50 0.50 -2.88 -8.79
CA LYS A 50 -0.89 -2.47 -8.99
C LYS A 50 -1.21 -2.58 -10.47
N LYS A 51 -2.41 -3.06 -10.80
CA LYS A 51 -2.89 -3.12 -12.20
C LYS A 51 -3.65 -1.86 -12.57
N TYR A 52 -4.18 -1.17 -11.57
CA TYR A 52 -4.98 0.04 -11.74
C TYR A 52 -4.40 1.24 -10.98
N ASP A 53 -4.60 2.44 -11.54
CA ASP A 53 -4.27 3.72 -10.93
C ASP A 53 -5.29 4.12 -9.85
N LYS A 54 -5.09 5.29 -9.23
CA LYS A 54 -6.01 5.82 -8.20
C LYS A 54 -7.42 6.16 -8.70
N HIS A 55 -7.61 6.27 -10.01
CA HIS A 55 -8.88 6.57 -10.67
C HIS A 55 -9.57 5.31 -11.22
N GLY A 56 -8.94 4.14 -11.09
CA GLY A 56 -9.47 2.88 -11.60
C GLY A 56 -9.15 2.64 -13.07
N ARG A 57 -8.13 3.29 -13.64
CA ARG A 57 -7.66 3.04 -15.01
C ARG A 57 -6.50 2.05 -15.02
N LEU A 58 -6.43 1.19 -16.02
CA LEU A 58 -5.35 0.23 -16.19
C LEU A 58 -4.00 0.96 -16.31
N LEU A 59 -2.97 0.47 -15.61
CA LEU A 59 -1.64 1.09 -15.62
C LEU A 59 -0.85 0.77 -16.88
N CYS A 60 -1.13 -0.35 -17.56
CA CYS A 60 -0.41 -0.75 -18.77
C CYS A 60 -0.71 0.15 -19.98
N ASN A 61 -1.92 0.73 -20.06
CA ASN A 61 -2.37 1.49 -21.23
C ASN A 61 -3.23 2.73 -20.90
N GLY A 62 -3.54 2.97 -19.62
CA GLY A 62 -4.34 4.12 -19.18
C GLY A 62 -5.85 3.99 -19.41
N ILE A 63 -6.34 2.84 -19.89
CA ILE A 63 -7.74 2.67 -20.28
C ILE A 63 -8.64 2.46 -19.05
N ASP A 64 -9.78 3.14 -19.02
CA ASP A 64 -10.83 3.00 -18.00
C ASP A 64 -11.78 1.83 -18.31
N LEU A 65 -11.22 0.61 -18.35
CA LEU A 65 -11.97 -0.61 -18.68
C LEU A 65 -12.88 -1.01 -17.51
N CYS A 66 -14.16 -1.23 -17.80
CA CYS A 66 -15.12 -1.72 -16.82
C CYS A 66 -14.80 -3.16 -16.40
N ASP A 67 -15.16 -3.55 -15.17
CA ASP A 67 -14.99 -4.93 -14.69
C ASP A 67 -15.84 -5.96 -15.46
N CYS A 68 -16.76 -5.53 -16.32
CA CYS A 68 -17.44 -6.41 -17.27
C CYS A 68 -16.60 -6.74 -18.52
N LEU A 69 -15.40 -6.16 -18.64
CA LEU A 69 -14.44 -6.34 -19.74
C LEU A 69 -14.87 -5.79 -21.12
N GLU A 70 -16.04 -5.14 -21.19
CA GLU A 70 -16.51 -4.45 -22.39
C GLU A 70 -15.87 -3.06 -22.57
N MET A 71 -15.32 -2.82 -23.77
CA MET A 71 -14.55 -1.61 -24.13
C MET A 71 -15.39 -0.33 -24.08
N ASP A 72 -16.59 -0.37 -24.65
CA ASP A 72 -17.49 0.78 -24.78
C ASP A 72 -18.48 0.90 -23.62
N CYS A 73 -18.25 0.15 -22.54
CA CYS A 73 -19.12 0.19 -21.38
C CYS A 73 -19.07 1.56 -20.69
N LEU A 74 -20.22 2.23 -20.59
CA LEU A 74 -20.37 3.47 -19.82
C LEU A 74 -20.45 3.23 -18.30
N GLY A 75 -20.57 1.96 -17.89
CA GLY A 75 -20.69 1.50 -16.50
C GLY A 75 -21.98 0.72 -16.29
N CYS A 76 -21.84 -0.59 -16.06
CA CYS A 76 -22.96 -1.53 -15.88
C CYS A 76 -23.22 -1.92 -14.42
N PHE A 77 -22.36 -1.52 -13.49
CA PHE A 77 -22.48 -1.84 -12.07
C PHE A 77 -23.14 -0.70 -11.29
N TYR A 78 -23.60 -1.01 -10.09
CA TYR A 78 -24.01 0.02 -9.13
C TYR A 78 -22.83 0.96 -8.79
N PRO A 79 -23.11 2.23 -8.44
CA PRO A 79 -22.06 3.17 -8.06
C PRO A 79 -21.19 2.61 -6.94
N CYS A 80 -19.88 2.55 -7.18
CA CYS A 80 -18.93 2.03 -6.20
C CYS A 80 -18.94 2.91 -4.93
N PRO A 81 -19.08 2.33 -3.73
CA PRO A 81 -19.09 3.12 -2.49
C PRO A 81 -17.76 3.83 -2.19
N LYS A 82 -16.65 3.41 -2.82
CA LYS A 82 -15.31 4.01 -2.61
C LYS A 82 -14.98 5.15 -3.57
N CYS A 83 -15.37 5.05 -4.84
CA CYS A 83 -14.98 6.02 -5.88
C CYS A 83 -16.16 6.53 -6.73
N ASN A 84 -17.39 6.10 -6.42
CA ASN A 84 -18.64 6.44 -7.12
C ASN A 84 -18.71 6.05 -8.61
N SER A 85 -17.68 5.37 -9.14
CA SER A 85 -17.68 4.84 -10.50
C SER A 85 -18.67 3.69 -10.65
N LYS A 86 -19.39 3.65 -11.78
CA LYS A 86 -20.28 2.53 -12.17
C LYS A 86 -19.57 1.40 -12.91
N LYS A 87 -18.24 1.45 -12.95
CA LYS A 87 -17.39 0.49 -13.69
C LYS A 87 -16.65 -0.50 -12.79
N CYS A 88 -16.78 -0.38 -11.48
CA CYS A 88 -16.22 -1.34 -10.53
C CYS A 88 -17.23 -2.46 -10.29
N GLY A 89 -16.78 -3.70 -10.27
CA GLY A 89 -17.58 -4.86 -9.89
C GLY A 89 -17.75 -4.96 -8.38
N SER A 90 -17.51 -6.15 -7.81
CA SER A 90 -17.60 -6.38 -6.37
C SER A 90 -16.54 -5.60 -5.57
N GLU A 91 -15.35 -5.40 -6.16
CA GLU A 91 -14.27 -4.64 -5.57
C GLU A 91 -13.94 -3.39 -6.39
N CYS A 92 -13.58 -2.31 -5.69
CA CYS A 92 -13.16 -1.06 -6.34
C CYS A 92 -11.87 -1.25 -7.15
N ARG A 93 -11.87 -0.77 -8.40
CA ARG A 93 -10.70 -0.79 -9.28
C ARG A 93 -9.56 0.13 -8.81
N CYS A 94 -9.84 1.19 -8.04
CA CYS A 94 -8.82 2.15 -7.61
C CYS A 94 -7.67 1.48 -6.84
N ASN A 95 -6.43 1.58 -7.35
CA ASN A 95 -5.22 0.95 -6.81
C ASN A 95 -5.26 -0.58 -6.70
N ARG A 96 -6.18 -1.25 -7.40
CA ARG A 96 -6.33 -2.70 -7.36
C ARG A 96 -5.12 -3.40 -8.00
N LYS A 97 -4.76 -4.57 -7.46
CA LYS A 97 -3.58 -5.36 -7.83
C LYS A 97 -3.86 -6.52 -8.80
N TRP A 98 -5.10 -6.65 -9.26
CA TRP A 98 -5.55 -7.73 -10.13
C TRP A 98 -6.56 -7.20 -11.16
N VAL A 99 -6.72 -7.93 -12.25
CA VAL A 99 -7.72 -7.73 -13.32
C VAL A 99 -8.53 -9.01 -13.48
N TYR A 100 -9.76 -8.92 -13.98
CA TYR A 100 -10.46 -10.11 -14.45
C TYR A 100 -9.87 -10.52 -15.80
N ASP A 101 -9.56 -11.80 -15.96
CA ASP A 101 -9.03 -12.32 -17.22
C ASP A 101 -10.16 -12.66 -18.20
N ARG A 102 -11.23 -13.30 -17.70
CA ARG A 102 -12.42 -13.67 -18.46
C ARG A 102 -13.64 -13.84 -17.55
N ILE A 103 -14.82 -13.69 -18.13
CA ILE A 103 -16.12 -13.91 -17.50
C ILE A 103 -16.78 -15.08 -18.23
N GLU A 104 -17.29 -16.05 -17.47
CA GLU A 104 -17.87 -17.27 -18.02
C GLU A 104 -19.15 -17.70 -17.33
N THR A 105 -19.94 -18.50 -18.03
CA THR A 105 -21.07 -19.23 -17.46
C THR A 105 -20.61 -20.43 -16.63
N GLU A 106 -21.51 -20.98 -15.82
CA GLU A 106 -21.27 -22.24 -15.10
C GLU A 106 -20.99 -23.43 -16.04
N ALA A 107 -21.47 -23.35 -17.29
CA ALA A 107 -21.21 -24.34 -18.33
C ALA A 107 -19.84 -24.17 -19.02
N GLY A 108 -19.11 -23.09 -18.71
CA GLY A 108 -17.80 -22.78 -19.29
C GLY A 108 -17.86 -21.96 -20.59
N ASP A 109 -19.02 -21.39 -20.94
CA ASP A 109 -19.12 -20.51 -22.10
C ASP A 109 -18.50 -19.14 -21.77
N VAL A 110 -17.59 -18.69 -22.63
CA VAL A 110 -16.91 -17.40 -22.47
C VAL A 110 -17.86 -16.26 -22.85
N ILE A 111 -18.16 -15.38 -21.90
CA ILE A 111 -19.00 -14.19 -22.11
C ILE A 111 -18.15 -13.02 -22.57
N SER A 112 -17.04 -12.75 -21.88
CA SER A 112 -16.13 -11.65 -22.20
C SER A 112 -14.71 -11.97 -21.73
N VAL A 113 -13.72 -11.39 -22.40
CA VAL A 113 -12.29 -11.63 -22.16
C VAL A 113 -11.57 -10.30 -22.10
N LEU A 114 -10.55 -10.20 -21.24
CA LEU A 114 -9.70 -9.03 -21.13
C LEU A 114 -9.12 -8.70 -22.52
N PRO A 115 -9.41 -7.52 -23.10
CA PRO A 115 -9.01 -7.20 -24.46
C PRO A 115 -7.53 -6.80 -24.59
N PHE A 116 -6.75 -6.87 -23.50
CA PHE A 116 -5.37 -6.41 -23.42
C PHE A 116 -4.47 -7.44 -22.77
N SER A 117 -3.19 -7.44 -23.18
CA SER A 117 -2.14 -8.10 -22.41
C SER A 117 -1.77 -7.21 -21.22
N VAL A 118 -2.03 -7.67 -20.00
CA VAL A 118 -1.65 -6.98 -18.76
C VAL A 118 -0.45 -7.70 -18.15
N PRO A 119 0.72 -7.05 -18.01
CA PRO A 119 1.92 -7.66 -17.46
C PRO A 119 1.74 -7.96 -15.97
N ASP A 120 2.36 -9.05 -15.49
CA ASP A 120 2.37 -9.52 -14.10
C ASP A 120 3.09 -8.59 -13.10
#